data_AF-A0A948BDK1-F1
#
_entry.id   AF-A0A948BDK1-F1
#
_cell.length_a   1.000
_cell.length_b   1.000
_cell.length_c   1.000
_cell.angle_alpha   90.00
_cell.angle_beta   90.00
_cell.angle_gamma   90.00
#
_symmetry.space_group_name_H-M   'P 1'
#
loop_
_entity.id
_entity.type
_entity.pdbx_description
1 polymer ?
#
loop_
_entity_poly.entity_id
_entity_poly.type
_entity_poly.pdbx_seq_one_letter_code
_entity_poly.pdbx_strand_id
1 'polypeptide(L)' 'MKAIQYFSDEYLETCRNMSAEQIVDFLDDFHAMHASPKDRSRLISIKIPESLLGAFRRKADAHGVKYQTKIKDLMRAWLE' A
#
# COMPACT_ATOMS: atom_id res chain seq x y z
N MET A 1 -4.32 15.73 3.40
CA MET A 1 -3.41 16.78 2.88
C MET A 1 -2.52 16.14 1.83
N LYS A 2 -2.56 16.60 0.57
CA LYS A 2 -1.53 16.24 -0.40
C LYS A 2 -0.26 16.98 0.00
N ALA A 3 0.88 16.29 0.06
CA ALA A 3 2.16 16.93 0.29
C ALA A 3 2.40 17.96 -0.82
N ILE A 4 2.78 19.18 -0.45
CA ILE A 4 3.15 20.21 -1.41
C ILE A 4 4.58 19.90 -1.85
N GLN A 5 4.77 19.66 -3.14
CA GLN A 5 6.08 19.45 -3.74
C GLN A 5 6.65 20.80 -4.20
N TYR A 6 7.89 21.08 -3.82
CA TYR A 6 8.63 22.26 -4.27
C TYR A 6 9.62 21.85 -5.35
N PHE A 7 9.71 22.65 -6.42
CA PHE A 7 10.64 22.44 -7.52
C PHE A 7 11.57 23.64 -7.62
N SER A 8 12.86 23.39 -7.91
CA SER A 8 13.83 24.45 -8.19
C SER A 8 13.68 24.98 -9.61
N ASP A 9 14.13 26.21 -9.85
CA ASP A 9 14.10 26.81 -11.19
C ASP A 9 14.93 26.00 -12.19
N GLU A 10 16.08 25.48 -11.77
CA GLU A 10 16.95 24.61 -12.57
C GLU A 10 16.25 23.31 -13.02
N TYR A 11 15.44 22.73 -12.13
CA TYR A 11 14.63 21.57 -12.46
C TYR A 11 13.57 21.91 -13.50
N LEU A 12 12.91 23.06 -13.37
CA LEU A 12 11.90 23.51 -14.33
C LEU A 12 12.51 23.81 -15.70
N GLU A 13 13.72 24.37 -15.77
CA GLU A 13 14.43 24.55 -17.03
C GLU A 13 14.79 23.22 -17.69
N THR A 14 15.23 22.24 -16.91
CA THR A 14 15.50 20.88 -17.41
C THR A 14 14.23 20.26 -18.00
N CYS A 15 13.08 20.40 -17.33
CA CYS A 15 11.79 19.93 -17.85
C CYS A 15 11.39 20.59 -19.18
N ARG A 16 11.68 21.89 -19.35
CA ARG A 16 11.36 22.62 -20.60
C ARG A 16 12.18 22.12 -21.80
N ASN A 17 13.35 21.55 -21.55
CA ASN A 17 14.29 21.08 -22.56
C ASN A 17 14.22 19.56 -22.80
N MET A 18 13.23 18.86 -22.23
CA MET A 18 13.08 17.42 -22.45
C MET A 18 12.73 17.11 -23.91
N SER A 19 13.37 16.07 -24.44
CA SER A 19 13.00 15.49 -25.73
C SER A 19 11.66 14.76 -25.64
N ALA A 20 11.04 14.51 -26.79
CA ALA A 20 9.78 13.76 -26.87
C ALA A 20 9.90 12.35 -26.26
N GLU A 21 11.03 11.68 -26.47
CA GLU A 21 11.33 10.35 -25.90
C GLU A 21 11.34 10.40 -24.37
N GLN A 22 12.05 11.37 -23.78
CA GLN A 22 12.12 11.55 -22.33
C GLN A 22 10.77 11.90 -21.70
N ILE A 23 9.90 12.60 -22.43
CA ILE A 23 8.53 12.88 -21.98
C ILE A 23 7.71 11.59 -21.93
N VAL A 24 7.83 10.73 -22.95
CA VAL A 24 7.13 9.44 -23.01
C VAL A 24 7.59 8.54 -21.86
N ASP A 25 8.89 8.39 -21.67
CA ASP A 25 9.46 7.59 -20.57
C ASP A 25 8.95 8.07 -19.21
N PHE A 26 8.94 9.39 -18.98
CA PHE A 26 8.41 9.97 -17.74
C PHE A 26 6.94 9.63 -17.52
N LEU A 27 6.10 9.70 -18.57
CA LEU A 27 4.68 9.41 -18.46
C LEU A 27 4.42 7.93 -18.18
N ASP A 28 5.20 7.04 -18.79
CA ASP A 28 5.10 5.60 -18.56
C ASP A 28 5.51 5.24 -17.13
N ASP A 29 6.63 5.78 -16.65
CA ASP A 29 7.09 5.60 -15.26
C ASP A 29 6.08 6.19 -14.26
N PHE A 30 5.54 7.37 -14.55
CA PHE A 30 4.52 8.01 -13.73
C PHE A 30 3.25 7.16 -13.66
N HIS A 31 2.78 6.65 -14.80
CA HIS A 31 1.63 5.75 -14.84
C HIS A 31 1.91 4.46 -14.09
N ALA A 32 3.08 3.84 -14.24
CA ALA A 32 3.45 2.61 -13.53
C ALA A 32 3.48 2.82 -12.01
N MET A 33 4.05 3.94 -11.54
CA MET A 33 4.06 4.32 -10.13
C MET A 33 2.64 4.47 -9.58
N HIS A 34 1.72 5.03 -10.38
CA HIS A 34 0.31 5.19 -10.01
C HIS A 34 -0.57 3.96 -10.27
N ALA A 35 -0.10 3.01 -11.07
CA ALA A 35 -0.81 1.79 -11.46
C ALA A 35 -0.88 0.75 -10.34
N SER A 36 -0.22 0.98 -9.20
CA SER A 36 -0.39 0.14 -8.00
C SER A 36 -1.89 -0.03 -7.73
N PRO A 37 -2.46 -1.23 -7.92
CA PRO A 37 -3.82 -1.48 -7.54
C PRO A 37 -3.85 -1.34 -6.03
N LYS A 38 -4.40 -0.22 -5.54
CA LYS A 38 -4.80 -0.15 -4.15
C LYS A 38 -5.99 -1.09 -4.03
N ASP A 39 -5.71 -2.38 -3.84
CA ASP A 39 -6.71 -3.37 -3.52
C ASP A 39 -7.52 -2.82 -2.35
N ARG A 40 -8.76 -2.48 -2.64
CA ARG A 40 -9.64 -1.90 -1.64
C ARG A 40 -9.89 -2.99 -0.61
N SER A 41 -9.54 -2.70 0.64
CA SER A 41 -9.91 -3.59 1.73
C SER A 41 -11.44 -3.63 1.84
N ARG A 42 -12.03 -4.81 1.69
CA ARG A 42 -13.44 -5.05 1.95
C ARG A 42 -13.60 -5.61 3.37
N LEU A 43 -14.49 -5.01 4.15
CA LEU A 43 -14.86 -5.58 5.45
C LEU A 43 -15.63 -6.88 5.23
N ILE A 44 -15.25 -7.91 5.98
CA ILE A 44 -15.97 -9.18 6.04
C ILE A 44 -16.59 -9.34 7.42
N SER A 45 -17.80 -9.88 7.47
CA SER A 45 -18.42 -10.31 8.72
C SER A 45 -18.22 -11.82 8.85
N ILE A 46 -17.65 -12.25 9.98
CA ILE A 46 -17.41 -13.67 10.28
C ILE A 46 -17.83 -13.94 11.73
N LYS A 47 -18.58 -15.01 11.95
CA LYS A 47 -18.91 -15.48 13.30
C LYS A 47 -17.77 -16.36 13.80
N ILE A 48 -17.20 -16.02 14.96
CA ILE A 48 -16.09 -16.73 15.59
C ILE A 48 -16.44 -16.92 17.06
N PRO A 49 -16.18 -18.11 17.66
CA PRO A 49 -16.35 -18.31 19.10
C PRO A 49 -15.56 -17.27 19.91
N GLU A 50 -16.18 -16.69 20.93
CA GLU A 50 -15.57 -15.62 21.73
C GLU A 50 -14.28 -16.06 22.44
N SER A 51 -14.28 -17.28 22.96
CA SER A 51 -13.11 -17.88 23.60
C SER A 51 -11.92 -17.98 22.65
N LEU A 52 -12.17 -18.36 21.40
CA LEU A 52 -11.16 -18.45 20.35
C LEU A 52 -10.63 -17.07 19.98
N LEU A 53 -11.52 -16.11 19.72
CA LEU A 53 -11.12 -14.74 19.38
C LEU A 53 -10.32 -14.09 20.51
N GLY A 54 -10.72 -14.30 21.78
CA GLY A 54 -10.03 -13.79 22.95
C GLY A 54 -8.64 -14.41 23.14
N ALA A 55 -8.49 -15.73 22.92
CA ALA A 55 -7.19 -16.39 22.96
C ALA A 55 -6.28 -15.91 21.80
N PHE A 56 -6.84 -15.76 20.60
CA PHE A 56 -6.11 -15.32 19.42
C PHE A 56 -5.59 -13.88 19.57
N ARG A 57 -6.40 -12.96 20.10
CA ARG A 57 -5.97 -11.58 20.40
C ARG A 57 -4.80 -11.55 21.37
N ARG A 58 -4.92 -12.24 22.51
CA ARG A 58 -3.85 -12.31 23.51
C ARG A 58 -2.54 -12.86 22.93
N LYS A 59 -2.62 -13.88 22.08
CA LYS A 59 -1.44 -14.44 21.41
C LYS A 59 -0.82 -13.44 20.43
N ALA A 60 -1.63 -12.74 19.65
CA ALA A 60 -1.15 -11.72 18.71
C ALA A 60 -0.46 -10.55 19.45
N ASP A 61 -1.07 -10.07 20.54
CA ASP A 61 -0.52 -9.01 21.37
C ASP A 61 0.82 -9.43 22.00
N ALA A 62 0.94 -10.67 22.47
CA ALA A 62 2.20 -11.23 22.99
C ALA A 62 3.33 -11.29 21.95
N HIS A 63 2.99 -11.29 20.65
CA HIS A 63 3.95 -11.24 19.54
C HIS A 63 4.10 -9.82 18.96
N GLY A 64 3.52 -8.79 19.61
CA GLY A 64 3.61 -7.40 19.17
C GLY A 64 2.87 -7.09 17.87
N VAL A 65 1.91 -7.93 17.45
CA VAL A 65 1.16 -7.75 16.20
C VAL A 65 -0.34 -7.60 16.47
N LYS A 66 -1.00 -6.72 15.71
CA LYS A 66 -2.47 -6.62 15.76
C LYS A 66 -3.09 -7.92 15.26
N TYR A 67 -4.11 -8.42 15.96
CA TYR A 67 -4.75 -9.68 15.57
C TYR A 67 -5.30 -9.66 14.13
N GLN A 68 -5.80 -8.53 13.63
CA GLN A 68 -6.24 -8.42 12.23
C GLN A 68 -5.08 -8.58 11.23
N THR A 69 -3.87 -8.13 11.57
CA THR A 69 -2.68 -8.36 10.75
C THR A 69 -2.39 -9.85 10.68
N LYS A 70 -2.43 -10.55 11.82
CA LYS A 70 -2.21 -11.99 11.85
C LYS A 70 -3.26 -12.78 11.05
N ILE A 71 -4.53 -12.35 11.05
CA ILE A 71 -5.57 -12.92 10.20
C ILE A 71 -5.19 -12.79 8.72
N LYS A 72 -4.75 -11.60 8.29
CA LYS A 72 -4.33 -11.36 6.89
C LYS A 72 -3.12 -12.22 6.52
N ASP A 73 -2.16 -12.38 7.42
CA ASP A 73 -0.99 -13.21 7.17
C ASP A 73 -1.37 -14.69 7.01
N LEU A 74 -2.28 -15.18 7.84
CA LEU A 74 -2.82 -16.54 7.70
C LEU A 74 -3.59 -16.73 6.38
N MET A 75 -4.34 -15.71 5.95
CA MET A 75 -5.03 -15.74 4.65
C MET A 75 -4.05 -15.82 3.48
N ARG A 76 -2.93 -15.07 3.53
CA ARG A 76 -1.90 -15.13 2.49
C ARG A 76 -1.18 -16.48 2.49
N ALA A 77 -0.75 -16.93 3.66
CA ALA A 77 -0.05 -18.20 3.84
C ALA A 77 -0.91 -19.43 3.47
N TRP A 78 -2.22 -19.27 3.33
CA TRP A 78 -3.11 -20.33 2.85
C TRP A 78 -3.19 -20.40 1.32
N LEU A 79 -2.93 -19.29 0.61
CA LEU A 79 -3.00 -19.21 -0.85
C LEU A 79 -1.66 -19.52 -1.54
N GLU A 80 -0.56 -19.41 -0.78
CA GLU A 80 0.80 -19.77 -1.17
C GLU A 80 1.09 -21.24 -0.88
#